data_AF-D8QRY0-F1
#
_entry.id   AF-D8QRY0-F1
#
_cell.length_a   1.000
_cell.length_b   1.000
_cell.length_c   1.000
_cell.angle_alpha   90.00
_cell.angle_beta   90.00
_cell.angle_gamma   90.00
#
_symmetry.space_group_name_H-M   'P 1'
#
loop_
_entity.id
_entity.type
_entity.pdbx_description
1 polymer ?
#
loop_
_entity_poly.entity_id
_entity_poly.type
_entity_poly.pdbx_seq_one_letter_code
_entity_poly.pdbx_strand_id
1 'polypeptide(L)'
;FYGCYLLRSINPRFKGQTYIGFTVNPRRRIRQHNGEITCGAFRTKKKRPWEMVLCVYGFSSKTDALQFEWAWQHPKLSKEVVLPAEVKPKNLRGIAGKIKILHAMLCSPKWSRMKLTVQFFSSEHAQHRKGCQTLPDQMRCCIGSMDQLPSYAEYCEDPADEQDGSDCLSRDEEGTLDDEET
;
A
#
# COMPACT_ATOMS: atom_id res chain seq x y z
N PHE A 1 6.51 -1.81 -15.10
CA PHE A 1 5.43 -1.98 -14.10
C PHE A 1 5.68 -1.05 -12.91
N TYR A 2 4.66 -0.32 -12.45
CA TYR A 2 4.67 0.48 -11.21
C TYR A 2 3.44 0.12 -10.40
N GLY A 3 3.61 -0.21 -9.11
CA GLY A 3 2.49 -0.60 -8.27
C GLY A 3 2.64 -0.20 -6.81
N CYS A 4 1.50 0.13 -6.20
CA CYS A 4 1.35 0.30 -4.76
C CYS A 4 0.67 -0.93 -4.18
N TYR A 5 1.03 -1.35 -2.98
CA TYR A 5 0.48 -2.56 -2.37
C TYR A 5 0.11 -2.35 -0.91
N LEU A 6 -0.79 -3.19 -0.42
CA LEU A 6 -1.16 -3.29 0.98
C LEU A 6 -0.73 -4.66 1.50
N LEU A 7 -0.02 -4.68 2.62
CA LEU A 7 0.33 -5.87 3.37
C LEU A 7 -0.48 -5.96 4.66
N ARG A 8 -0.73 -7.17 5.12
CA ARG A 8 -1.15 -7.48 6.49
C ARG A 8 -0.14 -8.40 7.17
N SER A 9 0.05 -8.20 8.47
CA SER A 9 0.79 -9.18 9.28
C SER A 9 -0.11 -10.38 9.54
N ILE A 10 0.40 -11.60 9.31
CA ILE A 10 -0.28 -12.85 9.68
C ILE A 10 0.03 -13.23 11.13
N ASN A 11 1.05 -12.62 11.74
CA ASN A 11 1.47 -12.92 13.09
C ASN A 11 0.35 -12.59 14.10
N PRO A 12 -0.12 -13.57 14.91
CA PRO A 12 -1.21 -13.35 15.86
C PRO A 12 -0.95 -12.22 16.87
N ARG A 13 0.32 -11.98 17.24
CA ARG A 13 0.73 -10.89 18.14
C ARG A 13 0.56 -9.50 17.52
N PHE A 14 0.52 -9.42 16.20
CA PHE A 14 0.45 -8.19 15.43
C PHE A 14 -0.83 -8.10 14.59
N LYS A 15 -1.94 -8.63 15.13
CA LYS A 15 -3.25 -8.62 14.45
C LYS A 15 -3.66 -7.19 14.05
N GLY A 16 -4.10 -7.05 12.81
CA GLY A 16 -4.54 -5.76 12.25
C GLY A 16 -3.41 -4.81 11.84
N GLN A 17 -2.14 -5.19 12.04
CA GLN A 17 -1.02 -4.41 11.53
C GLN A 17 -0.97 -4.51 10.01
N THR A 18 -0.83 -3.35 9.37
CA THR A 18 -0.76 -3.20 7.93
C THR A 18 0.46 -2.41 7.53
N TYR A 19 0.88 -2.58 6.28
CA TYR A 19 1.95 -1.80 5.68
C TYR A 19 1.56 -1.45 4.24
N ILE A 20 1.79 -0.22 3.83
CA ILE A 20 1.56 0.23 2.45
C ILE A 20 2.93 0.57 1.88
N GLY A 21 3.19 0.18 0.64
CA GLY A 21 4.44 0.51 -0.03
C GLY A 21 4.31 0.55 -1.54
N PHE A 22 5.37 1.05 -2.17
CA PHE A 22 5.56 1.06 -3.63
C PHE A 22 6.55 -0.01 -4.07
N THR A 23 6.34 -0.60 -5.25
CA THR A 23 7.27 -1.56 -5.88
C THR A 23 7.16 -1.59 -7.40
N VAL A 24 8.28 -1.94 -8.04
CA VAL A 24 8.33 -2.37 -9.46
C VAL A 24 8.30 -3.89 -9.60
N ASN A 25 8.58 -4.64 -8.52
CA ASN A 25 8.59 -6.10 -8.52
C ASN A 25 7.92 -6.64 -7.23
N PRO A 26 6.60 -6.89 -7.25
CA PRO A 26 5.83 -7.36 -6.10
C PRO A 26 6.34 -8.69 -5.52
N ARG A 27 6.70 -9.64 -6.39
CA ARG A 27 7.21 -10.97 -6.00
C ARG A 27 8.51 -10.87 -5.21
N ARG A 28 9.45 -10.07 -5.70
CA ARG A 28 10.69 -9.78 -4.97
C ARG A 28 10.39 -9.06 -3.65
N ARG A 29 9.54 -8.02 -3.69
CA ARG A 29 9.31 -7.15 -2.55
C ARG A 29 8.68 -7.85 -1.35
N ILE A 30 7.74 -8.78 -1.56
CA ILE A 30 7.14 -9.54 -0.43
C ILE A 30 8.18 -10.41 0.29
N ARG A 31 9.11 -11.03 -0.45
CA ARG A 31 10.21 -11.82 0.09
C ARG A 31 11.19 -10.96 0.91
N GLN A 32 11.46 -9.72 0.46
CA GLN A 32 12.25 -8.75 1.23
C GLN A 32 11.57 -8.40 2.57
N HIS A 33 10.27 -8.12 2.54
CA HIS A 33 9.50 -7.85 3.76
C HIS A 33 9.49 -9.02 4.73
N ASN A 34 9.45 -10.25 4.22
CA ASN A 34 9.53 -11.47 5.01
C ASN A 34 10.95 -11.85 5.44
N GLY A 35 11.97 -11.17 4.92
CA GLY A 35 13.37 -11.40 5.29
C GLY A 35 13.99 -12.64 4.66
N GLU A 36 13.36 -13.19 3.63
CA GLU A 36 13.95 -14.25 2.81
C GLU A 36 15.11 -13.72 1.95
N ILE A 37 15.06 -12.43 1.62
CA ILE A 37 16.10 -11.70 0.90
C ILE A 37 16.34 -10.33 1.55
N THR A 38 17.49 -9.73 1.27
CA THR A 38 17.95 -8.46 1.87
C THR A 38 17.16 -7.23 1.38
N CYS A 39 17.41 -6.09 2.03
CA CYS A 39 16.80 -4.78 1.69
C CYS A 39 15.28 -4.70 1.93
N GLY A 40 14.75 -5.43 2.92
CA GLY A 40 13.38 -5.25 3.41
C GLY A 40 13.25 -4.00 4.29
N ALA A 41 12.12 -3.29 4.19
CA ALA A 41 11.87 -2.09 4.99
C ALA A 41 11.96 -2.36 6.50
N PHE A 42 12.66 -1.51 7.24
CA PHE A 42 12.92 -1.70 8.67
C PHE A 42 11.64 -1.91 9.50
N ARG A 43 10.59 -1.11 9.24
CA ARG A 43 9.29 -1.18 9.92
C ARG A 43 8.59 -2.54 9.76
N THR A 44 8.99 -3.32 8.76
CA THR A 44 8.42 -4.64 8.48
C THR A 44 9.13 -5.79 9.19
N LYS A 45 10.33 -5.58 9.74
CA LYS A 45 11.17 -6.65 10.33
C LYS A 45 10.51 -7.39 11.49
N LYS A 46 9.90 -6.67 12.44
CA LYS A 46 9.35 -7.26 13.69
C LYS A 46 8.00 -7.98 13.52
N LYS A 47 7.24 -7.65 12.46
CA LYS A 47 5.83 -8.07 12.30
C LYS A 47 5.66 -9.12 11.20
N ARG A 48 6.73 -9.83 10.88
CA ARG A 48 6.72 -10.96 9.94
C ARG A 48 5.92 -12.14 10.52
N PRO A 49 5.39 -13.03 9.68
CA PRO A 49 5.33 -12.91 8.22
C PRO A 49 4.23 -11.96 7.76
N TRP A 50 4.45 -11.38 6.59
CA TRP A 50 3.54 -10.51 5.87
C TRP A 50 2.91 -11.25 4.71
N GLU A 51 1.65 -10.93 4.48
CA GLU A 51 0.89 -11.34 3.31
C GLU A 51 0.52 -10.09 2.51
N MET A 52 0.67 -10.17 1.18
CA MET A 52 0.20 -9.12 0.30
C MET A 52 -1.31 -9.28 0.09
N VAL A 53 -2.07 -8.28 0.51
CA VAL A 53 -3.53 -8.26 0.47
C VAL A 53 -4.03 -7.93 -0.93
N LEU A 54 -3.45 -6.86 -1.50
CA LEU A 54 -3.78 -6.37 -2.83
C LEU A 54 -2.62 -5.55 -3.41
N CYS A 55 -2.65 -5.36 -4.73
CA CYS A 55 -1.77 -4.46 -5.46
C CYS A 55 -2.59 -3.59 -6.42
N VAL A 56 -2.30 -2.29 -6.42
CA VAL A 56 -2.82 -1.29 -7.36
C VAL A 56 -1.70 -0.99 -8.35
N TYR A 57 -1.96 -1.13 -9.64
CA TYR A 57 -0.94 -0.92 -10.68
C TYR A 57 -1.55 -0.32 -11.96
N GLY A 58 -0.68 0.00 -12.92
CA GLY A 58 -1.06 0.69 -14.16
C GLY A 58 -0.81 2.20 -14.10
N PHE A 59 0.00 2.66 -13.14
CA PHE A 59 0.46 4.05 -13.08
C PHE A 59 1.33 4.39 -14.29
N SER A 60 1.16 5.59 -14.83
CA SER A 60 1.92 6.15 -15.96
C SER A 60 3.39 6.41 -15.61
N SER A 61 3.70 6.70 -14.35
CA SER A 61 5.06 7.03 -13.91
C SER A 61 5.34 6.56 -12.48
N LYS A 62 6.62 6.43 -12.13
CA LYS A 62 7.10 6.23 -10.75
C LYS A 62 6.55 7.32 -9.82
N THR A 63 6.57 8.57 -10.28
CA THR A 63 6.10 9.74 -9.51
C THR A 63 4.61 9.64 -9.16
N ASP A 64 3.76 9.26 -10.11
CA ASP A 64 2.32 9.10 -9.86
C ASP A 64 2.06 8.02 -8.80
N ALA A 65 2.79 6.91 -8.88
CA ALA A 65 2.70 5.81 -7.93
C ALA A 65 3.18 6.21 -6.52
N LEU A 66 4.29 6.96 -6.41
CA LEU A 66 4.79 7.45 -5.13
C LEU A 66 3.84 8.47 -4.49
N GLN A 67 3.25 9.37 -5.28
CA GLN A 67 2.22 10.29 -4.78
C GLN A 67 0.98 9.53 -4.29
N PHE A 68 0.58 8.47 -4.98
CA PHE A 68 -0.51 7.59 -4.56
C PHE A 68 -0.16 6.86 -3.25
N GLU A 69 1.03 6.26 -3.16
CA GLU A 69 1.50 5.59 -1.94
C GLU A 69 1.48 6.53 -0.73
N TRP A 70 2.06 7.73 -0.88
CA TRP A 70 2.11 8.72 0.19
C TRP A 70 0.72 9.12 0.67
N ALA A 71 -0.20 9.39 -0.27
CA ALA A 71 -1.58 9.75 0.09
C ALA A 71 -2.30 8.60 0.84
N TRP A 72 -2.00 7.35 0.51
CA TRP A 72 -2.61 6.19 1.15
C TRP A 72 -2.02 5.91 2.55
N GLN A 73 -0.74 6.21 2.74
CA GLN A 73 -0.09 6.20 4.05
C GLN A 73 -0.58 7.34 4.95
N HIS A 74 -0.82 8.52 4.38
CA HIS A 74 -1.14 9.77 5.08
C HIS A 74 -2.50 10.36 4.68
N PRO A 75 -3.62 9.62 4.83
CA PRO A 75 -4.93 10.05 4.35
C PRO A 75 -5.47 11.32 5.02
N LYS A 76 -4.96 11.68 6.21
CA LYS A 76 -5.35 12.92 6.91
C LYS A 76 -4.63 14.16 6.41
N LEU A 77 -3.45 13.99 5.80
CA LEU A 77 -2.61 15.08 5.33
C LEU A 77 -2.78 15.31 3.82
N SER A 78 -3.19 14.27 3.10
CA SER A 78 -3.44 14.35 1.67
C SER A 78 -4.73 15.09 1.37
N LYS A 79 -4.62 16.16 0.58
CA LYS A 79 -5.78 16.91 0.04
C LYS A 79 -6.62 16.07 -0.93
N GLU A 80 -6.04 15.02 -1.50
CA GLU A 80 -6.68 14.16 -2.50
C GLU A 80 -7.58 13.09 -1.88
N VAL A 81 -7.49 12.88 -0.56
CA VAL A 81 -8.25 11.85 0.14
C VAL A 81 -9.44 12.51 0.81
N VAL A 82 -10.58 12.51 0.11
CA VAL A 82 -11.86 12.96 0.68
C VAL A 82 -12.66 11.76 1.12
N LEU A 83 -12.70 11.52 2.44
CA LEU A 83 -13.54 10.49 3.03
C LEU A 83 -14.94 11.04 3.32
N PRO A 84 -16.01 10.25 3.13
CA PRO A 84 -17.35 10.64 3.56
C PRO A 84 -17.38 10.97 5.07
N ALA A 85 -18.13 11.99 5.46
CA ALA A 85 -18.18 12.50 6.83
C ALA A 85 -18.63 11.44 7.86
N GLU A 86 -19.36 10.44 7.41
CA GLU A 86 -19.90 9.34 8.21
C GLU A 86 -18.81 8.32 8.62
N VAL A 87 -17.65 8.35 7.96
CA VAL A 87 -16.57 7.39 8.22
C VAL A 87 -15.77 7.78 9.46
N LYS A 88 -16.11 7.14 10.59
CA LYS A 88 -15.39 7.34 11.86
C LYS A 88 -13.91 6.95 11.75
N PRO A 89 -12.96 7.71 12.33
CA PRO A 89 -11.52 7.43 12.25
C PRO A 89 -11.10 6.03 12.73
N LYS A 90 -11.80 5.47 13.73
CA LYS A 90 -11.57 4.11 14.23
C LYS A 90 -11.79 3.03 13.16
N ASN A 91 -12.67 3.30 12.18
CA ASN A 91 -13.01 2.38 11.10
C ASN A 91 -12.00 2.44 9.93
N LEU A 92 -10.96 3.29 10.03
CA LEU A 92 -9.91 3.46 9.02
C LEU A 92 -8.64 2.65 9.34
N ARG A 93 -8.65 1.89 10.45
CA ARG A 93 -7.55 1.02 10.86
C ARG A 93 -7.68 -0.37 10.21
N GLY A 94 -6.56 -1.08 10.11
CA GLY A 94 -6.51 -2.43 9.54
C GLY A 94 -6.90 -2.48 8.06
N ILE A 95 -7.10 -3.70 7.56
CA ILE A 95 -7.28 -3.96 6.12
C ILE A 95 -8.53 -3.28 5.57
N ALA A 96 -9.69 -3.48 6.23
CA ALA A 96 -10.96 -2.91 5.78
C ALA A 96 -10.90 -1.38 5.70
N GLY A 97 -10.29 -0.73 6.69
CA GLY A 97 -10.11 0.72 6.70
C GLY A 97 -9.19 1.21 5.59
N LYS A 98 -8.07 0.51 5.35
CA LYS A 98 -7.15 0.84 4.26
C LYS A 98 -7.79 0.65 2.88
N ILE A 99 -8.66 -0.34 2.70
CA ILE A 99 -9.42 -0.55 1.46
C ILE A 99 -10.46 0.56 1.25
N LYS A 100 -11.14 1.02 2.30
CA LYS A 100 -12.06 2.16 2.19
C LYS A 100 -11.35 3.43 1.73
N ILE A 101 -10.18 3.72 2.32
CA ILE A 101 -9.34 4.86 1.90
C ILE A 101 -8.92 4.69 0.44
N LEU A 102 -8.49 3.49 0.06
CA LEU A 102 -8.11 3.19 -1.32
C LEU A 102 -9.24 3.52 -2.30
N HIS A 103 -10.47 3.07 -2.03
CA HIS A 103 -11.61 3.38 -2.90
C HIS A 103 -11.87 4.88 -3.02
N ALA A 104 -11.81 5.62 -1.90
CA ALA A 104 -11.95 7.09 -1.95
C ALA A 104 -10.85 7.76 -2.80
N MET A 105 -9.61 7.26 -2.72
CA MET A 105 -8.50 7.75 -3.55
C MET A 105 -8.71 7.43 -5.03
N LEU A 106 -9.14 6.21 -5.36
CA LEU A 106 -9.38 5.82 -6.76
C LEU A 106 -10.49 6.65 -7.41
N CYS A 107 -11.43 7.15 -6.61
CA CYS A 107 -12.49 8.05 -7.06
C CYS A 107 -12.09 9.54 -7.05
N SER A 108 -10.90 9.90 -6.58
CA SER A 108 -10.47 11.31 -6.53
C SER A 108 -10.23 11.87 -7.94
N PRO A 109 -10.38 13.19 -8.15
CA PRO A 109 -10.15 13.81 -9.46
C PRO A 109 -8.75 13.52 -10.04
N LYS A 110 -7.74 13.38 -9.17
CA LYS A 110 -6.35 13.12 -9.55
C LYS A 110 -6.14 11.74 -10.18
N TRP A 111 -6.69 10.69 -9.58
CA TRP A 111 -6.42 9.32 -10.02
C TRP A 111 -7.57 8.68 -10.79
N SER A 112 -8.79 9.21 -10.67
CA SER A 112 -9.97 8.65 -11.35
C SER A 112 -9.74 8.50 -12.85
N ARG A 113 -9.07 9.44 -13.52
CA ARG A 113 -8.83 9.42 -14.97
C ARG A 113 -7.83 8.35 -15.44
N MET A 114 -7.10 7.72 -14.52
CA MET A 114 -6.09 6.71 -14.84
C MET A 114 -6.74 5.32 -15.02
N LYS A 115 -6.16 4.49 -15.89
CA LYS A 115 -6.59 3.09 -16.12
C LYS A 115 -5.99 2.13 -15.09
N LEU A 116 -6.11 2.46 -13.81
CA LEU A 116 -5.54 1.65 -12.73
C LEU A 116 -6.28 0.32 -12.59
N THR A 117 -5.53 -0.70 -12.19
CA THR A 117 -6.06 -2.03 -11.87
C THR A 117 -5.79 -2.33 -10.40
N VAL A 118 -6.84 -2.69 -9.65
CA VAL A 118 -6.76 -3.18 -8.28
C VAL A 118 -6.89 -4.70 -8.30
N GLN A 119 -5.82 -5.40 -7.96
CA GLN A 119 -5.81 -6.84 -7.89
C GLN A 119 -5.72 -7.30 -6.43
N PHE A 120 -6.73 -8.04 -5.99
CA PHE A 120 -6.73 -8.74 -4.71
C PHE A 120 -6.12 -10.13 -4.88
N PHE A 121 -5.35 -10.60 -3.88
CA PHE A 121 -4.75 -11.95 -3.91
C PHE A 121 -5.60 -13.01 -3.20
N SER A 122 -6.68 -12.59 -2.53
CA SER A 122 -7.63 -13.48 -1.88
C SER A 122 -9.05 -12.92 -1.99
N SER A 123 -10.03 -13.81 -2.18
CA SER A 123 -11.45 -13.46 -2.17
C SER A 123 -11.91 -12.95 -0.82
N GLU A 124 -11.30 -13.41 0.29
CA GLU A 124 -11.55 -12.91 1.65
C GLU A 124 -11.32 -11.40 1.72
N HIS A 125 -10.18 -10.93 1.19
CA HIS A 125 -9.84 -9.50 1.21
C HIS A 125 -10.71 -8.69 0.27
N ALA A 126 -11.06 -9.27 -0.88
CA ALA A 126 -11.99 -8.67 -1.82
C ALA A 126 -13.43 -8.57 -1.27
N GLN A 127 -13.77 -9.11 -0.10
CA GLN A 127 -15.07 -8.84 0.52
C GLN A 127 -15.13 -7.48 1.21
N HIS A 128 -13.99 -6.92 1.63
CA HIS A 128 -13.93 -5.64 2.35
C HIS A 128 -14.29 -4.42 1.51
N ARG A 129 -14.42 -4.59 0.19
CA ARG A 129 -14.95 -3.57 -0.75
C ARG A 129 -16.48 -3.44 -0.69
N LYS A 130 -17.20 -4.36 -0.03
CA LYS A 130 -18.65 -4.19 0.21
C LYS A 130 -18.90 -2.87 0.93
N GLY A 131 -19.76 -2.02 0.36
CA GLY A 131 -20.08 -0.69 0.89
C GLY A 131 -19.03 0.40 0.62
N CYS A 132 -18.02 0.13 -0.22
CA CYS A 132 -17.13 1.17 -0.75
C CYS A 132 -17.74 1.81 -2.01
N GLN A 133 -17.27 3.00 -2.37
CA GLN A 133 -17.63 3.67 -3.62
C GLN A 133 -17.28 2.78 -4.82
N THR A 134 -18.15 2.78 -5.82
CA THR A 134 -17.92 2.09 -7.09
C THR A 134 -16.71 2.71 -7.78
N LEU A 135 -15.85 1.87 -8.34
CA LEU A 135 -14.68 2.36 -9.08
C LEU A 135 -15.10 3.01 -10.40
N PRO A 136 -14.35 4.01 -10.91
CA PRO A 136 -14.57 4.56 -12.23
C PRO A 136 -14.50 3.48 -13.33
N ASP A 137 -15.27 3.64 -14.40
CA ASP A 137 -15.46 2.62 -15.45
C ASP A 137 -14.16 2.17 -16.14
N GLN A 138 -13.20 3.08 -16.29
CA GLN A 138 -11.87 2.80 -16.86
C GLN A 138 -10.95 1.97 -15.94
N MET A 139 -11.29 1.83 -14.66
CA MET A 139 -10.51 1.06 -13.71
C MET A 139 -11.02 -0.38 -13.62
N ARG A 140 -10.11 -1.30 -13.33
CA ARG A 140 -10.45 -2.72 -13.16
C ARG A 140 -10.20 -3.16 -11.73
N CYS A 141 -11.06 -4.05 -11.24
CA CYS A 141 -10.87 -4.70 -9.95
C CYS A 141 -11.06 -6.21 -10.09
N CYS A 142 -10.02 -6.98 -9.83
CA CYS A 142 -10.00 -8.42 -10.01
C CYS A 142 -9.44 -9.15 -8.78
N ILE A 143 -9.65 -10.45 -8.75
CA ILE A 143 -8.99 -11.38 -7.83
C ILE A 143 -8.10 -12.26 -8.70
N GLY A 144 -6.83 -12.41 -8.33
CA GLY A 144 -5.86 -13.15 -9.12
C GLY A 144 -4.60 -13.47 -8.34
N SER A 145 -3.84 -14.48 -8.77
CA SER A 145 -2.60 -14.86 -8.09
C SER A 145 -1.50 -13.81 -8.31
N MET A 146 -0.47 -13.85 -7.46
CA MET A 146 0.71 -12.99 -7.62
C MET A 146 1.37 -13.18 -9.00
N ASP A 147 1.20 -14.36 -9.61
CA ASP A 147 1.82 -14.67 -10.89
C ASP A 147 1.18 -13.96 -12.08
N GLN A 148 -0.07 -13.52 -11.94
CA GLN A 148 -0.81 -12.79 -12.97
C GLN A 148 -0.50 -11.30 -13.00
N LEU A 149 0.29 -10.80 -12.05
CA LEU A 149 0.76 -9.42 -12.10
C LEU A 149 1.76 -9.25 -13.25
N PRO A 150 1.67 -8.15 -14.03
CA PRO A 150 2.68 -7.84 -15.02
C PRO A 150 4.03 -7.70 -14.32
N SER A 151 5.03 -8.47 -14.77
CA SER A 151 6.38 -8.38 -14.22
C SER A 151 7.10 -7.19 -14.85
N TYR A 152 7.93 -6.48 -14.07
CA TYR A 152 8.89 -5.54 -14.66
C TYR A 152 9.80 -6.24 -15.67
N ALA A 153 10.11 -7.52 -15.49
CA ALA A 153 10.98 -8.28 -16.40
C ALA A 153 10.38 -8.56 -17.79
N GLU A 154 9.06 -8.40 -17.99
CA GLU A 154 8.46 -8.57 -19.33
C GLU A 154 8.60 -7.31 -20.20
N TYR A 155 9.10 -6.19 -19.64
CA TYR A 155 9.27 -4.93 -20.34
C TYR A 155 10.62 -4.31 -19.95
N CYS A 156 11.58 -4.41 -20.88
CA CYS A 156 12.94 -3.84 -20.86
C CYS A 156 14.04 -4.75 -20.27
N GLU A 157 14.82 -5.36 -21.18
CA GLU A 157 16.24 -5.62 -20.96
C GLU A 157 16.98 -4.27 -20.93
N ASP A 158 16.88 -3.52 -19.84
CA ASP A 158 17.70 -2.32 -19.61
C ASP A 158 18.31 -2.35 -18.21
N PRO A 159 19.66 -2.39 -18.07
CA PRO A 159 20.34 -2.70 -16.82
C PRO A 159 20.54 -1.50 -15.86
N ALA A 160 19.69 -0.47 -15.93
CA ALA A 160 20.01 0.83 -15.33
C ALA A 160 19.40 1.15 -13.94
N ASP A 161 18.50 0.35 -13.38
CA ASP A 161 17.74 0.75 -12.17
C ASP A 161 18.02 -0.11 -10.91
N GLU A 162 19.29 -0.41 -10.63
CA GLU A 162 19.69 -1.08 -9.37
C GLU A 162 19.98 -0.14 -8.18
N GLN A 163 19.86 1.19 -8.33
CA GLN A 163 20.13 2.11 -7.22
C GLN A 163 19.01 3.13 -7.03
N ASP A 164 18.08 2.79 -6.13
CA ASP A 164 17.38 3.82 -5.34
C ASP A 164 16.90 3.20 -4.02
N GLY A 165 17.88 2.91 -3.16
CA GLY A 165 17.71 2.62 -1.75
C GLY A 165 18.33 3.75 -0.94
N SER A 166 17.76 4.95 -1.04
CA SER A 166 18.11 6.12 -0.23
C SER A 166 16.88 7.04 -0.25
N ASP A 167 16.13 7.20 0.82
CA ASP A 167 16.50 8.21 1.81
C ASP A 167 15.95 7.82 3.20
N CYS A 168 16.88 7.43 4.05
CA CYS A 168 16.68 7.22 5.47
C CYS A 168 17.07 8.51 6.19
N LEU A 169 16.20 9.52 6.19
CA LEU A 169 16.34 10.69 7.06
C LEU A 169 15.01 10.99 7.75
N SER A 170 14.76 10.29 8.87
CA SER A 170 13.85 10.80 9.90
C SER A 170 14.69 11.57 10.90
N ARG A 171 14.55 12.90 10.90
CA ARG A 171 15.01 13.78 11.97
C ARG A 171 14.13 13.54 13.20
N ASP A 172 14.80 13.35 14.33
CA ASP A 172 14.25 12.95 15.61
C ASP A 172 13.28 13.97 16.21
N GLU A 173 12.18 13.48 16.78
CA GLU A 173 11.53 14.13 17.93
C GLU A 173 11.74 13.20 19.12
N GLU A 174 12.75 13.52 19.94
CA GLU A 174 12.89 12.95 21.28
C GLU A 174 11.75 13.47 22.16
N GLY A 175 11.12 12.54 22.88
CA GLY A 175 10.20 12.86 23.95
C GLY A 175 10.95 13.17 25.24
N THR A 176 10.37 14.05 26.05
CA THR A 176 10.61 14.09 27.49
C THR A 176 9.27 13.79 28.16
N LEU A 177 9.19 12.62 28.78
CA LEU A 177 8.22 12.29 29.82
C LEU A 177 8.98 12.44 31.14
N ASP A 178 8.56 13.38 31.98
CA ASP A 178 8.85 13.36 33.41
C ASP A 178 7.53 13.04 34.13
N ASP A 179 7.42 11.81 34.65
CA ASP A 179 6.65 11.50 35.86
C ASP A 179 7.53 11.94 37.06
N GLU A 180 7.10 12.34 38.25
CA GLU A 180 5.96 11.93 39.05
C GLU A 180 5.78 12.95 40.22
N GLU A 181 4.64 12.85 40.88
CA GLU A 181 4.23 13.55 42.10
C GLU A 181 5.03 13.09 43.33
N THR A 182 5.21 14.00 44.30
CA THR A 182 5.83 13.90 45.65
C THR A 182 7.35 13.96 45.82
#